data_AF-A0A894KE26-F1
#
_entry.id   AF-A0A894KE26-F1
#
_cell.length_a   1.000
_cell.length_b   1.000
_cell.length_c   1.000
_cell.angle_alpha   90.00
_cell.angle_beta   90.00
_cell.angle_gamma   90.00
#
_symmetry.space_group_name_H-M   'P 1'
#
loop_
_entity.id
_entity.type
_entity.pdbx_description
1 polymer ?
#
loop_
_entity_poly.entity_id
_entity_poly.type
_entity_poly.pdbx_seq_one_letter_code
_entity_poly.pdbx_strand_id
1 'polypeptide(L)'
;YPALIWDTGPDISMGIIPPGGACGKANYIANSAGLYQGKPETMYCKPDVRGRRGRTGWGMWGGALAFIAFPDGDGMEPEELRDYVQGLGWSDFIMGDGGRKVNYYNRSTGDMVQGRDPSQNLILVYKRKRASEPSDSGSDGERTSDGADETCPGGRGEGCEVGEDDKEEKPMSEAYQVTPSVGVNIRSGPGTGYSKVGAYAQGTVVTVTATRDGWGQTEKGWVSLDYLEAVEAAQRVTDNGLRIQARYIDAGRKNRPGGVNPCGYITIHETGNAARGADAAAHGSYLNSAAGEAALVSWHYTVDDHAIVQHLPDGETAYHAGDGPKGTGNARSIGVEICVNADGDFAKARENAASLVRLLMEEHGTPIGHVVQHNHWNGKDCPYTIRHTSGAWEAFLALCEGGPCAKTNRQTVQARFGLAEETMDYLEAYRYGADLLQKLAAAN
;
A
#
# COMPACT_ATOMS: atom_id res chain seq x y z
N TYR A 1 39.57 -12.57 -15.36
CA TYR A 1 39.08 -13.43 -14.27
C TYR A 1 37.89 -14.21 -14.77
N PRO A 2 37.89 -15.56 -14.66
CA PRO A 2 36.68 -16.34 -14.91
C PRO A 2 35.52 -15.85 -14.04
N ALA A 3 34.35 -15.68 -14.65
CA ALA A 3 33.15 -15.19 -14.01
C ALA A 3 31.91 -15.84 -14.63
N LEU A 4 30.83 -15.94 -13.85
CA LEU A 4 29.51 -16.12 -14.45
C LEU A 4 29.07 -14.79 -15.06
N ILE A 5 28.52 -14.81 -16.27
CA ILE A 5 28.06 -13.62 -17.01
C ILE A 5 26.68 -13.87 -17.62
N TRP A 6 25.81 -12.84 -17.65
CA TRP A 6 24.48 -12.93 -18.25
C TRP A 6 23.80 -11.57 -18.50
N ASP A 7 22.80 -11.57 -19.38
CA ASP A 7 21.88 -10.43 -19.54
C ASP A 7 20.54 -10.69 -18.87
N THR A 8 19.93 -11.86 -19.10
CA THR A 8 18.55 -12.18 -18.70
C THR A 8 18.43 -13.34 -17.72
N GLY A 9 19.50 -14.14 -17.56
CA GLY A 9 19.56 -15.26 -16.62
C GLY A 9 19.53 -16.62 -17.31
N PRO A 10 18.58 -16.92 -18.23
CA PRO A 10 18.63 -18.12 -19.06
C PRO A 10 19.89 -18.23 -19.93
N ASP A 11 20.57 -17.11 -20.18
CA ASP A 11 21.83 -17.02 -20.91
C ASP A 11 23.07 -17.05 -20.01
N ILE A 12 22.92 -17.43 -18.73
CA ILE A 12 24.05 -17.61 -17.82
C ILE A 12 25.07 -18.56 -18.42
N SER A 13 26.31 -18.09 -18.43
CA SER A 13 27.45 -18.83 -18.94
C SER A 13 28.73 -18.41 -18.22
N MET A 14 29.81 -19.13 -18.46
CA MET A 14 31.14 -18.74 -17.99
C MET A 14 31.86 -17.90 -19.04
N GLY A 15 32.47 -16.80 -18.61
CA GLY A 15 33.28 -15.94 -19.44
C GLY A 15 34.46 -15.33 -18.70
N ILE A 16 35.25 -14.54 -19.41
CA ILE A 16 36.41 -13.85 -18.86
C ILE A 16 36.10 -12.37 -18.71
N ILE A 17 36.23 -11.86 -17.48
CA ILE A 17 36.17 -10.43 -17.17
C ILE A 17 37.60 -9.87 -17.19
N PRO A 18 37.92 -8.91 -18.07
CA PRO A 18 39.22 -8.26 -18.08
C PRO A 18 39.41 -7.37 -16.82
N PRO A 19 40.65 -6.98 -16.49
CA PRO A 19 40.90 -5.96 -15.48
C PRO A 19 40.06 -4.71 -15.77
N GLY A 20 39.41 -4.17 -14.74
CA GLY A 20 38.48 -3.04 -14.88
C GLY A 20 37.01 -3.40 -15.08
N GLY A 21 36.66 -4.69 -15.22
CA GLY A 21 35.27 -5.15 -15.10
C GLY A 21 34.43 -5.04 -16.38
N ALA A 22 34.95 -4.47 -17.46
CA ALA A 22 34.22 -4.31 -18.71
C ALA A 22 33.93 -5.67 -19.37
N CYS A 23 32.66 -6.07 -19.44
CA CYS A 23 32.24 -7.28 -20.13
C CYS A 23 31.04 -7.00 -21.05
N GLY A 24 30.86 -7.82 -22.08
CA GLY A 24 29.77 -7.66 -23.05
C GLY A 24 28.39 -8.07 -22.53
N LYS A 25 28.25 -8.28 -21.22
CA LYS A 25 27.02 -8.69 -20.54
C LYS A 25 26.65 -7.66 -19.49
N ALA A 26 25.35 -7.50 -19.26
CA ALA A 26 24.85 -6.55 -18.27
C ALA A 26 25.24 -6.94 -16.84
N ASN A 27 25.44 -8.24 -16.57
CA ASN A 27 25.68 -8.76 -15.23
C ASN A 27 26.85 -9.74 -15.21
N TYR A 28 27.58 -9.76 -14.10
CA TYR A 28 28.57 -10.79 -13.81
C TYR A 28 28.72 -11.08 -12.32
N ILE A 29 29.14 -12.30 -11.98
CA ILE A 29 29.64 -12.67 -10.66
C ILE A 29 31.08 -13.16 -10.81
N ALA A 30 32.00 -12.35 -10.29
CA ALA A 30 33.42 -12.64 -10.27
C ALA A 30 33.93 -12.77 -8.83
N ASN A 31 34.65 -13.86 -8.57
CA ASN A 31 35.36 -14.08 -7.30
C ASN A 31 36.52 -15.07 -7.56
N SER A 32 37.00 -15.78 -6.55
CA SER A 32 38.05 -16.78 -6.67
C SER A 32 37.56 -17.98 -7.50
N ALA A 33 37.95 -18.01 -8.78
CA ALA A 33 37.69 -19.14 -9.67
C ALA A 33 38.56 -20.33 -9.23
N GLY A 34 37.93 -21.47 -8.99
CA GLY A 34 38.61 -22.73 -8.73
C GLY A 34 38.66 -23.65 -9.94
N LEU A 35 37.66 -23.60 -10.84
CA LEU A 35 37.67 -24.35 -12.10
C LEU A 35 37.23 -23.45 -13.26
N TYR A 36 37.87 -23.64 -14.42
CA TYR A 36 37.44 -23.06 -15.68
C TYR A 36 37.64 -24.07 -16.82
N GLN A 37 36.58 -24.37 -17.57
CA GLN A 37 36.61 -25.33 -18.69
C GLN A 37 37.24 -26.69 -18.31
N GLY A 38 36.91 -27.18 -17.12
CA GLY A 38 37.35 -28.47 -16.54
C GLY A 38 38.77 -28.45 -15.96
N LYS A 39 39.47 -27.32 -16.02
CA LYS A 39 40.84 -27.18 -15.54
C LYS A 39 40.87 -26.47 -14.18
N PRO A 40 41.67 -26.97 -13.22
CA PRO A 40 41.94 -26.27 -11.98
C PRO A 40 42.58 -24.91 -12.20
N GLU A 41 42.01 -23.90 -11.55
CA GLU A 41 42.52 -22.54 -11.50
C GLU A 41 43.23 -22.27 -10.18
N THR A 42 44.12 -21.27 -10.19
CA THR A 42 44.74 -20.79 -8.95
C THR A 42 43.72 -19.99 -8.15
N MET A 43 43.39 -20.47 -6.95
CA MET A 43 42.44 -19.79 -6.07
C MET A 43 43.13 -18.67 -5.28
N TYR A 44 42.76 -17.43 -5.60
CA TYR A 44 43.26 -16.24 -4.92
C TYR A 44 42.38 -15.89 -3.72
N CYS A 45 42.77 -16.40 -2.56
CA CYS A 45 42.05 -16.21 -1.30
C CYS A 45 42.92 -15.41 -0.32
N LYS A 46 42.35 -14.36 0.28
CA LYS A 46 43.02 -13.60 1.36
C LYS A 46 43.20 -14.49 2.61
N PRO A 47 44.18 -14.21 3.49
CA PRO A 47 44.43 -15.04 4.67
C PRO A 47 43.22 -15.20 5.60
N ASP A 48 42.40 -14.17 5.76
CA ASP A 48 41.21 -14.15 6.63
C ASP A 48 40.07 -15.06 6.14
N VAL A 49 40.06 -15.40 4.84
CA VAL A 49 39.08 -16.28 4.21
C VAL A 49 39.60 -17.70 3.95
N ARG A 50 40.83 -18.06 4.38
CA ARG A 50 41.37 -19.44 4.37
C ARG A 50 40.98 -20.21 5.64
N GLY A 51 41.17 -21.52 5.71
CA GLY A 51 40.74 -22.35 6.84
C GLY A 51 39.47 -23.16 6.51
N ARG A 52 39.33 -24.35 7.10
CA ARG A 52 38.09 -25.13 7.08
C ARG A 52 36.95 -24.38 7.76
N ARG A 53 35.91 -24.10 6.99
CA ARG A 53 34.69 -23.36 7.39
C ARG A 53 33.63 -23.55 6.32
N GLY A 54 32.40 -23.14 6.61
CA GLY A 54 31.30 -23.26 5.66
C GLY A 54 31.64 -22.51 4.38
N ARG A 55 31.29 -23.07 3.22
CA ARG A 55 31.55 -22.46 1.92
C ARG A 55 30.32 -22.47 1.03
N THR A 56 30.24 -21.48 0.15
CA THR A 56 29.35 -21.51 -1.01
C THR A 56 30.15 -21.41 -2.28
N GLY A 57 29.59 -21.89 -3.38
CA GLY A 57 30.10 -21.59 -4.71
C GLY A 57 29.09 -21.92 -5.79
N TRP A 58 29.41 -21.49 -7.00
CA TRP A 58 28.55 -21.62 -8.17
C TRP A 58 29.39 -21.91 -9.39
N GLY A 59 28.77 -22.54 -10.38
CA GLY A 59 29.50 -23.02 -11.54
C GLY A 59 28.61 -23.78 -12.51
N MET A 60 29.23 -24.48 -13.46
CA MET A 60 28.52 -25.22 -14.49
C MET A 60 28.71 -26.72 -14.28
N TRP A 61 27.62 -27.48 -14.28
CA TRP A 61 27.60 -28.93 -14.15
C TRP A 61 26.59 -29.53 -15.14
N GLY A 62 27.07 -30.40 -16.02
CA GLY A 62 26.21 -31.00 -17.05
C GLY A 62 25.52 -29.98 -17.96
N GLY A 63 26.14 -28.82 -18.20
CA GLY A 63 25.58 -27.73 -19.01
C GLY A 63 24.54 -26.86 -18.27
N ALA A 64 24.28 -27.11 -16.99
CA ALA A 64 23.39 -26.30 -16.17
C ALA A 64 24.16 -25.51 -15.11
N LEU A 65 23.60 -24.37 -14.68
CA LEU A 65 24.06 -23.67 -13.50
C LEU A 65 23.86 -24.57 -12.27
N ALA A 66 24.92 -24.74 -11.51
CA ALA A 66 24.93 -25.48 -10.25
C ALA A 66 25.41 -24.58 -9.11
N PHE A 67 24.88 -24.85 -7.93
CA PHE A 67 25.23 -24.16 -6.69
C PHE A 67 25.56 -25.19 -5.62
N ILE A 68 26.53 -24.87 -4.77
CA ILE A 68 26.93 -25.69 -3.64
C ILE A 68 27.03 -24.84 -2.38
N ALA A 69 26.60 -25.40 -1.25
CA ALA A 69 26.71 -24.79 0.06
C ALA A 69 27.02 -25.84 1.12
N PHE A 70 27.99 -25.53 1.98
CA PHE A 70 28.36 -26.33 3.14
C PHE A 70 28.23 -25.49 4.42
N PRO A 71 27.59 -26.03 5.48
CA PRO A 71 27.52 -25.37 6.78
C PRO A 71 28.91 -25.24 7.42
N ASP A 72 29.04 -24.37 8.42
CA ASP A 72 30.30 -24.18 9.15
C ASP A 72 30.83 -25.44 9.85
N GLY A 73 29.97 -26.42 10.17
CA GLY A 73 30.37 -27.69 10.79
C GLY A 73 31.01 -28.69 9.82
N ASP A 74 30.60 -28.66 8.54
CA ASP A 74 31.06 -29.57 7.48
C ASP A 74 31.89 -28.82 6.42
N GLY A 75 32.55 -27.76 6.87
CA GLY A 75 33.30 -26.84 6.04
C GLY A 75 34.55 -27.44 5.39
N MET A 76 35.00 -26.81 4.31
CA MET A 76 36.19 -27.20 3.53
C MET A 76 37.17 -26.04 3.37
N GLU A 77 38.45 -26.36 3.19
CA GLU A 77 39.41 -25.41 2.60
C GLU A 77 39.01 -25.05 1.16
N PRO A 78 39.42 -23.88 0.63
CA PRO A 78 39.09 -23.48 -0.74
C PRO A 78 39.48 -24.53 -1.78
N GLU A 79 40.69 -25.07 -1.69
CA GLU A 79 41.23 -26.06 -2.61
C GLU A 79 40.54 -27.42 -2.45
N GLU A 80 40.20 -27.83 -1.22
CA GLU A 80 39.40 -29.05 -0.97
C GLU A 80 38.02 -28.96 -1.65
N LEU A 81 37.37 -27.79 -1.56
CA LEU A 81 36.06 -27.56 -2.19
C LEU A 81 36.16 -27.60 -3.72
N ARG A 82 37.20 -27.00 -4.31
CA ARG A 82 37.47 -27.07 -5.75
C ARG A 82 37.61 -28.54 -6.19
N ASP A 83 38.43 -29.30 -5.48
CA ASP A 83 38.71 -30.70 -5.84
C ASP A 83 37.45 -31.56 -5.67
N TYR A 84 36.64 -31.28 -4.65
CA TYR A 84 35.34 -31.92 -4.46
C TYR A 84 34.39 -31.70 -5.65
N VAL A 85 34.16 -30.46 -6.07
CA VAL A 85 33.26 -30.18 -7.21
C VAL A 85 33.84 -30.66 -8.54
N GLN A 86 35.16 -30.68 -8.69
CA GLN A 86 35.83 -31.29 -9.83
C GLN A 86 35.55 -32.79 -9.89
N GLY A 87 35.62 -33.49 -8.75
CA GLY A 87 35.28 -34.90 -8.63
C GLY A 87 33.81 -35.21 -8.97
N LEU A 88 32.90 -34.24 -8.77
CA LEU A 88 31.51 -34.32 -9.22
C LEU A 88 31.34 -34.08 -10.73
N GLY A 89 32.40 -33.71 -11.45
CA GLY A 89 32.39 -33.45 -12.88
C GLY A 89 31.91 -32.05 -13.26
N TRP A 90 32.06 -31.05 -12.38
CA TRP A 90 31.80 -29.66 -12.73
C TRP A 90 32.83 -29.16 -13.75
N SER A 91 32.37 -28.45 -14.78
CA SER A 91 33.26 -27.83 -15.76
C SER A 91 33.82 -26.50 -15.24
N ASP A 92 33.08 -25.80 -14.41
CA ASP A 92 33.44 -24.47 -13.96
C ASP A 92 33.03 -24.27 -12.51
N PHE A 93 33.81 -23.50 -11.75
CA PHE A 93 33.55 -23.26 -10.34
C PHE A 93 34.16 -21.93 -9.90
N ILE A 94 33.33 -21.11 -9.28
CA ILE A 94 33.71 -19.87 -8.61
C ILE A 94 33.26 -19.99 -7.15
N MET A 95 34.23 -19.86 -6.25
CA MET A 95 33.96 -19.86 -4.81
C MET A 95 33.39 -18.50 -4.40
N GLY A 96 32.33 -18.51 -3.59
CA GLY A 96 31.76 -17.32 -2.99
C GLY A 96 32.64 -16.70 -1.90
N ASP A 97 32.34 -15.44 -1.55
CA ASP A 97 33.13 -14.69 -0.57
C ASP A 97 32.74 -15.07 0.87
N GLY A 98 33.74 -15.42 1.67
CA GLY A 98 33.65 -15.51 3.13
C GLY A 98 32.86 -16.69 3.71
N GLY A 99 33.58 -17.64 4.29
CA GLY A 99 32.96 -18.61 5.21
C GLY A 99 32.38 -17.95 6.46
N ARG A 100 31.48 -18.69 7.13
CA ARG A 100 30.55 -18.23 8.19
C ARG A 100 29.30 -17.47 7.73
N LYS A 101 29.24 -16.97 6.49
CA LYS A 101 28.05 -16.29 5.91
C LYS A 101 27.24 -17.18 4.96
N VAL A 102 27.39 -18.50 5.09
CA VAL A 102 26.79 -19.48 4.18
C VAL A 102 25.33 -19.68 4.49
N ASN A 103 24.47 -19.10 3.65
CA ASN A 103 23.03 -19.25 3.76
C ASN A 103 22.49 -19.86 2.48
N TYR A 104 21.79 -21.00 2.60
CA TYR A 104 21.20 -21.72 1.48
C TYR A 104 19.85 -22.30 1.89
N TYR A 105 18.92 -22.31 0.95
CA TYR A 105 17.63 -22.94 1.12
C TYR A 105 17.25 -23.74 -0.12
N ASN A 106 17.04 -25.04 0.07
CA ASN A 106 16.48 -25.90 -0.96
C ASN A 106 14.97 -25.95 -0.80
N ARG A 107 14.24 -25.21 -1.64
CA ARG A 107 12.76 -25.23 -1.64
C ARG A 107 12.17 -26.63 -1.80
N SER A 108 12.79 -27.49 -2.62
CA SER A 108 12.20 -28.79 -2.96
C SER A 108 12.25 -29.80 -1.82
N THR A 109 13.24 -29.67 -0.93
CA THR A 109 13.46 -30.59 0.20
C THR A 109 13.19 -29.94 1.55
N GLY A 110 13.12 -28.60 1.61
CA GLY A 110 13.00 -27.83 2.85
C GLY A 110 14.33 -27.64 3.59
N ASP A 111 15.44 -28.13 3.04
CA ASP A 111 16.75 -28.04 3.69
C ASP A 111 17.24 -26.60 3.78
N MET A 112 17.68 -26.20 4.97
CA MET A 112 18.22 -24.86 5.22
C MET A 112 19.60 -24.96 5.87
N VAL A 113 20.56 -24.29 5.26
CA VAL A 113 21.89 -24.05 5.83
C VAL A 113 21.94 -22.60 6.28
N GLN A 114 22.30 -22.37 7.54
CA GLN A 114 22.42 -21.03 8.10
C GLN A 114 23.83 -20.78 8.62
N GLY A 115 24.44 -19.70 8.14
CA GLY A 115 25.73 -19.20 8.57
C GLY A 115 25.65 -18.55 9.96
N ARG A 116 26.80 -18.40 10.61
CA ARG A 116 26.91 -17.67 11.88
C ARG A 116 26.82 -16.15 11.74
N ASP A 117 27.13 -15.63 10.56
CA ASP A 117 27.22 -14.21 10.28
C ASP A 117 26.14 -13.79 9.25
N PRO A 118 25.61 -12.57 9.34
CA PRO A 118 24.62 -12.07 8.39
C PRO A 118 25.23 -11.90 6.99
N SER A 119 24.53 -12.39 5.96
CA SER A 119 24.84 -12.11 4.56
C SER A 119 24.54 -10.65 4.21
N GLN A 120 25.40 -10.04 3.39
CA GLN A 120 25.24 -8.65 2.94
C GLN A 120 24.49 -8.54 1.60
N ASN A 121 24.41 -9.65 0.86
CA ASN A 121 23.80 -9.71 -0.46
C ASN A 121 22.77 -10.85 -0.51
N LEU A 122 21.68 -10.64 -1.24
CA LEU A 122 20.69 -11.67 -1.56
C LEU A 122 20.74 -11.95 -3.07
N ILE A 123 21.04 -13.19 -3.44
CA ILE A 123 21.00 -13.66 -4.83
C ILE A 123 19.87 -14.67 -4.93
N LEU A 124 18.88 -14.40 -5.80
CA LEU A 124 17.75 -15.29 -6.04
C LEU A 124 17.94 -16.00 -7.38
N VAL A 125 17.98 -17.33 -7.35
CA VAL A 125 18.04 -18.18 -8.55
C VAL A 125 16.75 -19.00 -8.61
N TYR A 126 15.96 -18.82 -9.67
CA TYR A 126 14.72 -19.55 -9.86
C TYR A 126 14.76 -20.41 -11.12
N LYS A 127 14.18 -21.61 -11.07
CA LYS A 127 13.90 -22.39 -12.27
C LYS A 127 12.64 -21.82 -12.91
N ARG A 128 12.71 -21.46 -14.20
CA ARG A 128 11.51 -21.09 -14.96
C ARG A 128 10.50 -22.24 -14.86
N LYS A 129 9.29 -21.95 -14.39
CA LYS A 129 8.16 -22.90 -14.45
C LYS A 129 7.99 -23.25 -15.93
N ARG A 130 8.20 -24.52 -16.32
CA ARG A 130 7.84 -24.94 -17.69
C ARG A 130 6.36 -24.61 -17.86
N ALA A 131 6.01 -23.93 -18.94
CA ALA A 131 4.62 -23.76 -19.30
C ALA A 131 4.01 -25.16 -19.35
N SER A 132 2.94 -25.39 -18.60
CA SER A 132 2.13 -26.59 -18.79
C SER A 132 1.58 -26.50 -20.21
N GLU A 133 2.00 -27.41 -21.09
CA GLU A 133 1.29 -27.61 -22.35
C GLU A 133 -0.17 -27.93 -22.01
N PRO A 134 -1.14 -27.36 -22.75
CA PRO A 134 -2.54 -27.68 -22.54
C PRO A 134 -2.72 -29.19 -22.71
N SER A 135 -3.23 -29.85 -21.67
CA SER A 135 -3.48 -31.29 -21.71
C SER A 135 -4.61 -31.56 -22.70
N ASP A 136 -4.22 -32.06 -23.86
CA ASP A 136 -5.13 -32.66 -24.82
C ASP A 136 -5.71 -33.94 -24.18
N SER A 137 -6.95 -33.84 -23.72
CA SER A 137 -7.73 -35.02 -23.28
C SER A 137 -8.98 -35.07 -24.14
N GLY A 138 -8.80 -35.61 -25.34
CA GLY A 138 -9.89 -36.19 -26.09
C GLY A 138 -10.35 -37.49 -25.41
N SER A 139 -11.67 -37.63 -25.29
CA SER A 139 -12.33 -38.93 -25.46
C SER A 139 -13.71 -38.71 -26.05
N ASP A 140 -13.76 -38.95 -27.36
CA ASP A 140 -14.81 -39.55 -28.18
C ASP A 140 -16.19 -39.82 -27.56
N GLY A 141 -17.22 -39.35 -28.29
CA GLY A 141 -18.62 -39.68 -28.08
C GLY A 141 -19.47 -39.38 -29.33
N GLU A 142 -19.27 -40.21 -30.36
CA GLU A 142 -20.26 -40.68 -31.35
C GLU A 142 -21.16 -39.69 -32.15
N ARG A 143 -20.75 -39.61 -33.42
CA ARG A 143 -21.45 -39.38 -34.70
C ARG A 143 -22.94 -39.76 -34.77
N THR A 144 -23.77 -38.82 -35.27
CA THR A 144 -24.82 -39.04 -36.31
C THR A 144 -24.95 -37.74 -37.12
N SER A 145 -24.27 -37.66 -38.27
CA SER A 145 -24.84 -37.55 -39.65
C SER A 145 -26.27 -36.99 -39.77
N ASP A 146 -26.38 -35.81 -40.40
CA ASP A 146 -27.25 -35.42 -41.54
C ASP A 146 -27.20 -33.87 -41.57
N GLY A 147 -26.87 -33.11 -42.62
CA GLY A 147 -26.97 -33.29 -44.06
C GLY A 147 -27.73 -32.07 -44.63
N ALA A 148 -27.13 -31.35 -45.59
CA ALA A 148 -27.64 -30.20 -46.38
C ALA A 148 -27.78 -28.86 -45.61
N ASP A 149 -27.09 -27.77 -45.96
CA ASP A 149 -26.97 -27.02 -47.22
C ASP A 149 -28.27 -26.35 -47.69
N GLU A 150 -28.08 -25.12 -48.17
CA GLU A 150 -28.95 -24.32 -49.02
C GLU A 150 -29.99 -23.34 -48.40
N THR A 151 -29.68 -22.06 -48.66
CA THR A 151 -30.54 -21.01 -49.22
C THR A 151 -31.27 -20.02 -48.30
N CYS A 152 -30.73 -18.80 -48.27
CA CYS A 152 -31.55 -17.59 -48.34
C CYS A 152 -32.20 -17.48 -49.73
N PRO A 153 -33.47 -17.04 -49.81
CA PRO A 153 -33.78 -15.94 -50.71
C PRO A 153 -34.67 -14.88 -50.04
N GLY A 154 -34.36 -13.62 -50.35
CA GLY A 154 -35.12 -12.47 -49.85
C GLY A 154 -36.49 -12.30 -50.52
N GLY A 155 -37.33 -11.51 -49.85
CA GLY A 155 -38.57 -10.95 -50.37
C GLY A 155 -38.92 -9.69 -49.58
N ARG A 156 -39.02 -8.55 -50.29
CA ARG A 156 -39.22 -7.21 -49.75
C ARG A 156 -40.68 -6.96 -49.33
N GLY A 157 -40.85 -6.20 -48.25
CA GLY A 157 -41.65 -4.97 -48.26
C GLY A 157 -42.96 -4.98 -47.47
N GLU A 158 -42.97 -4.15 -46.42
CA GLU A 158 -44.07 -3.39 -45.75
C GLU A 158 -43.85 -3.52 -44.23
N GLY A 159 -43.31 -2.52 -43.53
CA GLY A 159 -43.87 -1.18 -43.36
C GLY A 159 -44.38 -1.07 -41.92
N CYS A 160 -43.54 -0.64 -40.98
CA CYS A 160 -43.96 0.02 -39.74
C CYS A 160 -42.80 0.82 -39.14
N GLU A 161 -43.15 2.04 -38.78
CA GLU A 161 -42.26 3.16 -38.48
C GLU A 161 -41.56 3.07 -37.12
N VAL A 162 -40.29 3.49 -37.17
CA VAL A 162 -39.43 4.17 -36.20
C VAL A 162 -40.04 4.55 -34.83
N GLY A 163 -39.39 4.06 -33.78
CA GLY A 163 -39.31 4.70 -32.46
C GLY A 163 -37.85 4.66 -32.00
N GLU A 164 -37.29 5.83 -31.75
CA GLU A 164 -35.87 6.13 -31.52
C GLU A 164 -35.35 5.72 -30.13
N ASP A 165 -34.02 5.53 -30.09
CA ASP A 165 -33.10 5.78 -28.98
C ASP A 165 -33.19 4.96 -27.68
N ASP A 166 -32.59 3.75 -27.68
CA ASP A 166 -31.95 3.20 -26.48
C ASP A 166 -30.45 3.56 -26.49
N LYS A 167 -30.13 4.71 -25.90
CA LYS A 167 -28.76 5.02 -25.47
C LYS A 167 -28.39 4.07 -24.34
N GLU A 168 -27.27 3.36 -24.53
CA GLU A 168 -26.58 2.57 -23.52
C GLU A 168 -26.56 3.28 -22.15
N GLU A 169 -27.25 2.70 -21.16
CA GLU A 169 -27.04 3.06 -19.75
C GLU A 169 -25.65 2.60 -19.32
N LYS A 170 -24.72 3.56 -19.18
CA LYS A 170 -23.47 3.33 -18.44
C LYS A 170 -23.79 3.36 -16.94
N PRO A 171 -23.44 2.33 -16.16
CA PRO A 171 -23.55 2.43 -14.72
C PRO A 171 -22.41 3.31 -14.22
N MET A 172 -22.73 4.55 -13.88
CA MET A 172 -21.82 5.42 -13.14
C MET A 172 -22.47 5.72 -11.81
N SER A 173 -21.96 5.11 -10.74
CA SER A 173 -22.39 5.39 -9.38
C SER A 173 -21.89 6.78 -8.99
N GLU A 174 -22.81 7.72 -8.79
CA GLU A 174 -22.49 9.11 -8.45
C GLU A 174 -22.81 9.38 -6.96
N ALA A 175 -21.92 10.12 -6.28
CA ALA A 175 -22.07 10.44 -4.86
C ALA A 175 -22.77 11.80 -4.68
N TYR A 176 -23.77 11.83 -3.81
CA TYR A 176 -24.60 13.00 -3.55
C TYR A 176 -24.74 13.27 -2.06
N GLN A 177 -24.83 14.52 -1.66
CA GLN A 177 -25.05 14.92 -0.28
C GLN A 177 -26.51 15.35 -0.06
N VAL A 178 -27.10 14.92 1.05
CA VAL A 178 -28.45 15.35 1.48
C VAL A 178 -28.43 16.80 1.97
N THR A 179 -29.17 17.68 1.33
CA THR A 179 -29.15 19.13 1.63
C THR A 179 -30.17 19.62 2.67
N PRO A 180 -31.39 19.06 2.82
CA PRO A 180 -32.39 19.63 3.72
C PRO A 180 -32.04 19.43 5.19
N SER A 181 -32.23 20.47 6.01
CA SER A 181 -31.97 20.46 7.46
C SER A 181 -32.79 19.45 8.25
N VAL A 182 -33.94 19.03 7.72
CA VAL A 182 -34.81 17.99 8.31
C VAL A 182 -34.50 16.58 7.78
N GLY A 183 -33.48 16.44 6.92
CA GLY A 183 -33.19 15.21 6.20
C GLY A 183 -34.12 14.93 5.02
N VAL A 184 -33.90 13.80 4.35
CA VAL A 184 -34.73 13.33 3.22
C VAL A 184 -35.35 11.97 3.54
N ASN A 185 -36.63 11.79 3.20
CA ASN A 185 -37.30 10.49 3.37
C ASN A 185 -36.82 9.49 2.30
N ILE A 186 -36.57 8.26 2.73
CA ILE A 186 -36.27 7.13 1.86
C ILE A 186 -37.58 6.39 1.56
N ARG A 187 -37.82 6.05 0.30
CA ARG A 187 -39.05 5.39 -0.17
C ARG A 187 -38.78 4.06 -0.84
N SER A 188 -39.79 3.18 -0.85
CA SER A 188 -39.68 1.86 -1.49
C SER A 188 -39.66 1.91 -3.02
N GLY A 189 -39.93 3.07 -3.62
CA GLY A 189 -39.89 3.30 -5.06
C GLY A 189 -39.79 4.79 -5.41
N PRO A 190 -39.53 5.13 -6.68
CA PRO A 190 -39.32 6.50 -7.13
C PRO A 190 -40.65 7.23 -7.25
N GLY A 191 -41.06 7.89 -6.17
CA GLY A 191 -42.28 8.69 -6.13
C GLY A 191 -42.84 8.84 -4.73
N THR A 192 -43.60 9.92 -4.51
CA THR A 192 -44.22 10.21 -3.21
C THR A 192 -45.37 9.26 -2.85
N GLY A 193 -45.89 8.49 -3.82
CA GLY A 193 -46.90 7.44 -3.61
C GLY A 193 -46.36 6.13 -3.03
N TYR A 194 -45.05 5.93 -3.01
CA TYR A 194 -44.42 4.76 -2.41
C TYR A 194 -44.23 4.91 -0.89
N SER A 195 -44.30 3.78 -0.18
CA SER A 195 -44.15 3.71 1.27
C SER A 195 -42.81 4.32 1.72
N LYS A 196 -42.85 5.12 2.79
CA LYS A 196 -41.64 5.57 3.48
C LYS A 196 -40.99 4.36 4.19
N VAL A 197 -39.74 4.08 3.85
CA VAL A 197 -38.95 2.97 4.43
C VAL A 197 -37.80 3.45 5.30
N GLY A 198 -37.52 4.76 5.32
CA GLY A 198 -36.48 5.35 6.18
C GLY A 198 -36.32 6.85 5.98
N ALA A 199 -35.20 7.38 6.45
CA ALA A 199 -34.75 8.74 6.17
C ALA A 199 -33.22 8.84 6.25
N TYR A 200 -32.64 9.76 5.49
CA TYR A 200 -31.25 10.18 5.65
C TYR A 200 -31.22 11.57 6.30
N ALA A 201 -30.29 11.80 7.23
CA ALA A 201 -30.10 13.09 7.87
C ALA A 201 -29.40 14.08 6.94
N GLN A 202 -29.51 15.38 7.23
CA GLN A 202 -28.75 16.42 6.52
C GLN A 202 -27.26 16.10 6.48
N GLY A 203 -26.66 16.30 5.32
CA GLY A 203 -25.24 16.08 5.06
C GLY A 203 -24.85 14.62 4.85
N THR A 204 -25.78 13.67 4.99
CA THR A 204 -25.50 12.26 4.66
C THR A 204 -25.10 12.16 3.19
N VAL A 205 -23.96 11.53 2.91
CA VAL A 205 -23.53 11.24 1.55
C VAL A 205 -24.11 9.89 1.14
N VAL A 206 -24.80 9.86 0.01
CA VAL A 206 -25.45 8.68 -0.55
C VAL A 206 -24.90 8.40 -1.94
N THR A 207 -24.71 7.13 -2.26
CA THR A 207 -24.39 6.71 -3.62
C THR A 207 -25.69 6.49 -4.38
N VAL A 208 -25.88 7.23 -5.46
CA VAL A 208 -26.99 7.04 -6.40
C VAL A 208 -26.49 6.08 -7.48
N THR A 209 -27.15 4.92 -7.55
CA THR A 209 -26.78 3.81 -8.44
C THR A 209 -27.63 3.74 -9.70
N ALA A 210 -28.82 4.36 -9.66
CA ALA A 210 -29.72 4.54 -10.78
C ALA A 210 -30.59 5.78 -10.53
N THR A 211 -31.08 6.41 -11.60
CA THR A 211 -32.02 7.53 -11.52
C THR A 211 -33.30 7.19 -12.28
N ARG A 212 -34.45 7.61 -11.75
CA ARG A 212 -35.74 7.47 -12.43
C ARG A 212 -36.69 8.57 -12.00
N ASP A 213 -37.23 9.32 -12.96
CA ASP A 213 -38.27 10.35 -12.73
C ASP A 213 -37.94 11.37 -11.63
N GLY A 214 -36.67 11.80 -11.52
CA GLY A 214 -36.23 12.74 -10.47
C GLY A 214 -35.91 12.10 -9.12
N TRP A 215 -35.84 10.76 -9.04
CA TRP A 215 -35.45 10.02 -7.85
C TRP A 215 -34.15 9.26 -8.07
N GLY A 216 -33.29 9.20 -7.05
CA GLY A 216 -32.06 8.42 -7.04
C GLY A 216 -32.23 7.14 -6.19
N GLN A 217 -31.79 6.00 -6.73
CA GLN A 217 -31.73 4.73 -6.03
C GLN A 217 -30.43 4.64 -5.20
N THR A 218 -30.58 4.45 -3.89
CA THR A 218 -29.50 4.18 -2.95
C THR A 218 -29.60 2.75 -2.41
N GLU A 219 -28.62 2.32 -1.63
CA GLU A 219 -28.64 1.03 -0.91
C GLU A 219 -29.91 0.82 -0.07
N LYS A 220 -30.50 1.90 0.48
CA LYS A 220 -31.63 1.82 1.42
C LYS A 220 -32.99 2.09 0.77
N GLY A 221 -33.02 2.48 -0.51
CA GLY A 221 -34.26 2.80 -1.24
C GLY A 221 -34.11 4.05 -2.10
N TRP A 222 -35.24 4.67 -2.45
CA TRP A 222 -35.30 5.81 -3.35
C TRP A 222 -35.43 7.13 -2.60
N VAL A 223 -34.68 8.15 -3.03
CA VAL A 223 -34.71 9.51 -2.48
C VAL A 223 -34.88 10.53 -3.60
N SER A 224 -35.53 11.66 -3.30
CA SER A 224 -35.73 12.73 -4.30
C SER A 224 -34.38 13.39 -4.62
N LEU A 225 -34.03 13.48 -5.90
CA LEU A 225 -32.80 14.16 -6.33
C LEU A 225 -32.83 15.66 -6.03
N ASP A 226 -34.01 16.28 -5.94
CA ASP A 226 -34.19 17.68 -5.53
C ASP A 226 -33.63 18.00 -4.13
N TYR A 227 -33.41 16.98 -3.30
CA TYR A 227 -32.86 17.09 -1.95
C TYR A 227 -31.43 16.59 -1.85
N LEU A 228 -30.81 16.36 -3.01
CA LEU A 228 -29.46 15.88 -3.16
C LEU A 228 -28.65 16.90 -3.96
N GLU A 229 -27.42 17.14 -3.55
CA GLU A 229 -26.45 17.93 -4.29
C GLU A 229 -25.29 17.03 -4.71
N ALA A 230 -24.91 17.07 -5.99
CA ALA A 230 -23.79 16.30 -6.50
C ALA A 230 -22.51 16.74 -5.77
N VAL A 231 -21.73 15.77 -5.29
CA VAL A 231 -20.45 16.07 -4.66
C VAL A 231 -19.42 16.32 -5.77
N GLU A 232 -19.24 17.59 -6.16
CA GLU A 232 -18.25 18.02 -7.15
C GLU A 232 -16.85 18.14 -6.52
N ALA A 233 -16.12 17.03 -6.51
CA ALA A 233 -14.65 16.91 -6.56
C ALA A 233 -14.29 15.44 -6.37
N ALA A 234 -13.13 15.01 -6.87
CA ALA A 234 -12.55 13.71 -6.51
C ALA A 234 -12.49 13.62 -4.98
N GLN A 235 -13.45 12.89 -4.39
CA GLN A 235 -13.57 12.81 -2.95
C GLN A 235 -12.32 12.13 -2.42
N ARG A 236 -11.53 12.83 -1.61
CA ARG A 236 -10.35 12.23 -0.97
C ARG A 236 -10.82 11.07 -0.10
N VAL A 237 -10.19 9.93 -0.28
CA VAL A 237 -10.44 8.71 0.48
C VAL A 237 -9.14 8.34 1.15
N THR A 238 -9.19 8.16 2.46
CA THR A 238 -8.03 7.72 3.23
C THR A 238 -7.77 6.22 2.99
N ASP A 239 -6.57 5.74 3.32
CA ASP A 239 -6.15 4.36 3.03
C ASP A 239 -6.98 3.28 3.76
N ASN A 240 -7.74 3.64 4.79
CA ASN A 240 -8.70 2.76 5.47
C ASN A 240 -10.13 2.85 4.89
N GLY A 241 -10.30 3.54 3.74
CA GLY A 241 -11.55 3.62 3.00
C GLY A 241 -12.52 4.71 3.47
N LEU A 242 -12.14 5.56 4.43
CA LEU A 242 -13.00 6.66 4.86
C LEU A 242 -12.96 7.81 3.85
N ARG A 243 -14.16 8.23 3.46
CA ARG A 243 -14.36 9.40 2.61
C ARG A 243 -14.30 10.66 3.44
N ILE A 244 -13.52 11.65 2.99
CA ILE A 244 -13.49 12.97 3.59
C ILE A 244 -14.75 13.74 3.17
N GLN A 245 -15.55 14.18 4.15
CA GLN A 245 -16.74 15.00 3.92
C GLN A 245 -16.36 16.48 4.02
N ALA A 246 -16.31 17.19 2.90
CA ALA A 246 -16.12 18.63 2.92
C ALA A 246 -17.40 19.32 3.41
N ARG A 247 -17.31 20.06 4.52
CA ARG A 247 -18.37 20.89 5.10
C ARG A 247 -17.74 22.18 5.61
N TYR A 248 -17.39 23.07 4.69
CA TYR A 248 -16.64 24.26 5.05
C TYR A 248 -17.47 25.24 5.88
N ILE A 249 -16.79 25.91 6.82
CA ILE A 249 -17.34 27.09 7.51
C ILE A 249 -17.68 28.14 6.45
N ASP A 250 -18.85 28.78 6.55
CA ASP A 250 -19.29 29.74 5.54
C ASP A 250 -18.26 30.88 5.36
N ALA A 251 -18.09 31.31 4.11
CA ALA A 251 -17.21 32.44 3.82
C ALA A 251 -17.68 33.72 4.53
N GLY A 252 -16.75 34.49 5.08
CA GLY A 252 -17.03 35.75 5.77
C GLY A 252 -17.29 35.61 7.28
N ARG A 253 -17.41 34.39 7.82
CA ARG A 253 -17.49 34.20 9.27
C ARG A 253 -16.17 34.55 9.94
N LYS A 254 -16.24 35.14 11.13
CA LYS A 254 -15.05 35.63 11.86
C LYS A 254 -14.06 34.53 12.24
N ASN A 255 -14.52 33.29 12.38
CA ASN A 255 -13.68 32.12 12.67
C ASN A 255 -13.13 31.44 11.39
N ARG A 256 -13.44 31.94 10.19
CA ARG A 256 -12.78 31.56 8.93
C ARG A 256 -11.93 32.75 8.46
N PRO A 257 -10.66 32.85 8.89
CA PRO A 257 -9.85 34.04 8.62
C PRO A 257 -9.39 34.17 7.17
N GLY A 258 -9.53 33.12 6.36
CA GLY A 258 -8.94 33.05 5.03
C GLY A 258 -7.40 32.99 5.13
N GLY A 259 -6.71 33.73 4.26
CA GLY A 259 -5.24 33.72 4.22
C GLY A 259 -4.67 32.46 3.56
N VAL A 260 -3.35 32.30 3.67
CA VAL A 260 -2.61 31.19 3.04
C VAL A 260 -1.93 30.35 4.10
N ASN A 261 -2.21 29.05 4.07
CA ASN A 261 -1.54 28.02 4.85
C ASN A 261 -0.65 27.18 3.94
N PRO A 262 0.68 27.24 4.08
CA PRO A 262 1.59 26.43 3.28
C PRO A 262 1.64 24.94 3.67
N CYS A 263 0.80 24.49 4.61
CA CYS A 263 0.70 23.08 5.03
C CYS A 263 2.04 22.51 5.53
N GLY A 264 2.83 23.34 6.23
CA GLY A 264 4.19 22.97 6.66
C GLY A 264 4.25 22.04 7.87
N TYR A 265 3.14 21.92 8.61
CA TYR A 265 2.98 21.09 9.80
C TYR A 265 1.58 20.48 9.84
N ILE A 266 1.41 19.43 10.64
CA ILE A 266 0.09 18.89 11.01
C ILE A 266 -0.01 18.93 12.53
N THR A 267 -1.04 19.57 13.07
CA THR A 267 -1.25 19.71 14.51
C THR A 267 -2.38 18.81 14.97
N ILE A 268 -2.07 17.89 15.88
CA ILE A 268 -3.00 16.94 16.46
C ILE A 268 -3.61 17.50 17.74
N HIS A 269 -4.93 17.41 17.83
CA HIS A 269 -5.75 17.81 18.95
C HIS A 269 -6.70 16.68 19.39
N GLU A 270 -7.23 16.83 20.60
CA GLU A 270 -8.41 16.10 21.05
C GLU A 270 -9.49 17.11 21.41
N THR A 271 -10.73 16.83 21.01
CA THR A 271 -11.86 17.76 21.14
C THR A 271 -12.15 18.15 22.59
N GLY A 272 -11.74 17.32 23.56
CA GLY A 272 -12.04 17.50 24.99
C GLY A 272 -13.53 17.43 25.32
N ASN A 273 -14.37 16.98 24.38
CA ASN A 273 -15.82 16.93 24.53
C ASN A 273 -16.31 15.47 24.60
N ALA A 274 -16.47 14.98 25.83
CA ALA A 274 -16.95 13.62 26.08
C ALA A 274 -18.48 13.46 25.97
N ALA A 275 -19.23 14.52 25.63
CA ALA A 275 -20.68 14.43 25.51
C ALA A 275 -21.09 13.42 24.43
N ARG A 276 -22.14 12.63 24.70
CA ARG A 276 -22.70 11.71 23.70
C ARG A 276 -23.17 12.50 22.47
N GLY A 277 -22.84 12.01 21.28
CA GLY A 277 -23.15 12.67 20.00
C GLY A 277 -22.23 13.85 19.64
N ALA A 278 -21.14 14.09 20.39
CA ALA A 278 -20.12 15.07 20.01
C ALA A 278 -19.14 14.50 18.95
N ASP A 279 -19.69 13.98 17.86
CA ASP A 279 -18.96 13.37 16.74
C ASP A 279 -18.39 14.42 15.76
N ALA A 280 -17.80 13.99 14.64
CA ALA A 280 -17.18 14.89 13.67
C ALA A 280 -18.20 15.82 12.99
N ALA A 281 -19.41 15.33 12.73
CA ALA A 281 -20.47 16.11 12.11
C ALA A 281 -21.03 17.18 13.08
N ALA A 282 -21.14 16.85 14.37
CA ALA A 282 -21.53 17.79 15.41
C ALA A 282 -20.52 18.94 15.55
N HIS A 283 -19.22 18.64 15.49
CA HIS A 283 -18.17 19.67 15.51
C HIS A 283 -18.20 20.56 14.28
N GLY A 284 -18.45 20.01 13.08
CA GLY A 284 -18.64 20.83 11.87
C GLY A 284 -19.84 21.77 11.99
N SER A 285 -20.94 21.28 12.54
CA SER A 285 -22.14 22.11 12.80
C SER A 285 -21.86 23.21 13.83
N TYR A 286 -21.09 22.91 14.87
CA TYR A 286 -20.67 23.90 15.87
C TYR A 286 -19.78 24.98 15.27
N LEU A 287 -18.78 24.61 14.47
CA LEU A 287 -17.87 25.57 13.83
C LEU A 287 -18.60 26.54 12.89
N ASN A 288 -19.67 26.08 12.22
CA ASN A 288 -20.52 26.92 11.37
C ASN A 288 -21.70 27.58 12.11
N SER A 289 -21.66 27.64 13.44
CA SER A 289 -22.69 28.29 14.27
C SER A 289 -22.24 29.66 14.78
N ALA A 290 -23.19 30.46 15.29
CA ALA A 290 -22.88 31.72 15.96
C ALA A 290 -21.97 31.55 17.20
N ALA A 291 -22.06 30.40 17.89
CA ALA A 291 -21.23 30.11 19.05
C ALA A 291 -19.78 29.81 18.66
N GLY A 292 -19.57 29.02 17.60
CA GLY A 292 -18.23 28.77 17.05
C GLY A 292 -17.57 30.04 16.52
N GLU A 293 -18.35 30.86 15.81
CA GLU A 293 -17.90 32.16 15.32
C GLU A 293 -17.53 33.12 16.45
N ALA A 294 -18.34 33.21 17.51
CA ALA A 294 -18.07 34.06 18.67
C ALA A 294 -16.84 33.61 19.47
N ALA A 295 -16.58 32.31 19.52
CA ALA A 295 -15.40 31.74 20.17
C ALA A 295 -14.09 32.00 19.39
N LEU A 296 -14.18 32.42 18.11
CA LEU A 296 -13.04 32.63 17.22
C LEU A 296 -12.12 31.40 17.12
N VAL A 297 -12.73 30.21 17.02
CA VAL A 297 -12.00 28.94 16.87
C VAL A 297 -12.34 28.28 15.54
N SER A 298 -11.32 27.67 14.93
CA SER A 298 -11.46 26.84 13.73
C SER A 298 -10.27 25.92 13.54
N TRP A 299 -10.50 24.80 12.86
CA TRP A 299 -9.50 23.82 12.47
C TRP A 299 -9.95 23.16 11.17
N HIS A 300 -9.07 22.37 10.56
CA HIS A 300 -9.28 21.88 9.20
C HIS A 300 -10.11 20.60 9.20
N TYR A 301 -9.87 19.69 10.16
CA TYR A 301 -10.53 18.39 10.20
C TYR A 301 -11.01 18.02 11.60
N THR A 302 -12.16 17.34 11.67
CA THR A 302 -12.54 16.53 12.82
C THR A 302 -12.70 15.08 12.40
N VAL A 303 -12.20 14.17 13.22
CA VAL A 303 -12.21 12.73 12.98
C VAL A 303 -12.80 12.01 14.18
N ASP A 304 -13.78 11.13 13.93
CA ASP A 304 -14.34 10.20 14.91
C ASP A 304 -14.10 8.74 14.47
N ASP A 305 -14.77 7.79 15.11
CA ASP A 305 -14.61 6.36 14.87
C ASP A 305 -15.19 5.88 13.52
N HIS A 306 -15.97 6.70 12.80
CA HIS A 306 -16.64 6.30 11.57
C HIS A 306 -16.62 7.36 10.44
N ALA A 307 -16.18 8.59 10.69
CA ALA A 307 -16.25 9.70 9.76
C ALA A 307 -15.08 10.70 9.89
N ILE A 308 -14.81 11.39 8.79
CA ILE A 308 -13.89 12.53 8.71
C ILE A 308 -14.66 13.70 8.07
N VAL A 309 -14.66 14.86 8.74
CA VAL A 309 -15.27 16.10 8.23
C VAL A 309 -14.20 17.18 8.10
N GLN A 310 -14.12 17.79 6.93
CA GLN A 310 -13.21 18.91 6.64
C GLN A 310 -13.96 20.25 6.69
N HIS A 311 -13.51 21.17 7.54
CA HIS A 311 -14.18 22.44 7.82
C HIS A 311 -13.51 23.66 7.17
N LEU A 312 -12.26 23.51 6.74
CA LEU A 312 -11.51 24.52 5.99
C LEU A 312 -10.66 23.83 4.91
N PRO A 313 -10.45 24.48 3.74
CA PRO A 313 -9.42 24.03 2.80
C PRO A 313 -8.04 23.98 3.47
N ASP A 314 -7.21 23.01 3.10
CA ASP A 314 -5.87 22.82 3.69
C ASP A 314 -5.00 24.08 3.58
N GLY A 315 -5.15 24.79 2.47
CA GLY A 315 -4.43 26.01 2.15
C GLY A 315 -4.93 27.28 2.84
N GLU A 316 -5.92 27.22 3.73
CA GLU A 316 -6.42 28.38 4.49
C GLU A 316 -5.90 28.39 5.94
N THR A 317 -5.75 29.58 6.53
CA THR A 317 -5.38 29.70 7.96
C THR A 317 -6.54 29.28 8.86
N ALA A 318 -6.23 28.72 10.03
CA ALA A 318 -7.21 28.33 11.04
C ALA A 318 -6.82 28.81 12.44
N TYR A 319 -7.79 28.91 13.35
CA TYR A 319 -7.61 29.37 14.73
C TYR A 319 -7.70 28.21 15.73
N HIS A 320 -6.62 27.45 15.89
CA HIS A 320 -6.57 26.27 16.77
C HIS A 320 -5.34 26.18 17.68
N ALA A 321 -4.18 26.70 17.27
CA ALA A 321 -2.91 26.49 17.96
C ALA A 321 -2.71 27.43 19.16
N GLY A 322 -3.49 28.51 19.26
CA GLY A 322 -3.42 29.44 20.39
C GLY A 322 -2.06 30.14 20.56
N ASP A 323 -1.30 30.28 19.46
CA ASP A 323 0.01 30.92 19.38
C ASP A 323 -0.05 32.30 18.70
N GLY A 324 -1.24 32.91 18.71
CA GLY A 324 -1.53 34.21 18.12
C GLY A 324 -1.83 34.16 16.61
N PRO A 325 -2.26 35.30 16.02
CA PRO A 325 -2.76 35.36 14.65
C PRO A 325 -1.68 35.18 13.56
N LYS A 326 -0.40 35.21 13.95
CA LYS A 326 0.76 34.99 13.07
C LYS A 326 1.66 33.85 13.56
N GLY A 327 1.21 33.10 14.55
CA GLY A 327 1.95 31.96 15.07
C GLY A 327 2.05 30.84 14.04
N THR A 328 3.15 30.10 14.07
CA THR A 328 3.44 29.02 13.13
C THR A 328 2.34 27.95 13.14
N GLY A 329 1.78 27.62 14.30
CA GLY A 329 0.71 26.64 14.44
C GLY A 329 -0.55 27.08 13.71
N ASN A 330 -1.07 28.28 13.97
CA ASN A 330 -2.28 28.77 13.28
C ASN A 330 -2.06 29.00 11.78
N ALA A 331 -0.94 29.61 11.39
CA ALA A 331 -0.72 30.10 10.02
C ALA A 331 -0.05 29.09 9.08
N ARG A 332 0.55 28.01 9.60
CA ARG A 332 1.37 27.08 8.81
C ARG A 332 1.12 25.60 9.11
N SER A 333 0.08 25.27 9.87
CA SER A 333 -0.26 23.88 10.16
C SER A 333 -1.70 23.52 9.83
N ILE A 334 -1.92 22.27 9.46
CA ILE A 334 -3.25 21.68 9.32
C ILE A 334 -3.68 21.15 10.69
N GLY A 335 -4.72 21.75 11.28
CA GLY A 335 -5.31 21.30 12.55
C GLY A 335 -6.27 20.12 12.38
N VAL A 336 -6.01 19.02 13.10
CA VAL A 336 -6.81 17.79 13.13
C VAL A 336 -7.30 17.53 14.55
N GLU A 337 -8.62 17.55 14.75
CA GLU A 337 -9.29 17.24 16.02
C GLU A 337 -9.74 15.78 16.07
N ILE A 338 -9.37 15.04 17.11
CA ILE A 338 -9.84 13.67 17.37
C ILE A 338 -10.98 13.71 18.39
N CYS A 339 -12.13 13.15 18.02
CA CYS A 339 -13.30 13.06 18.89
C CYS A 339 -13.05 12.13 20.09
N VAL A 340 -13.57 12.52 21.26
CA VAL A 340 -13.50 11.75 22.52
C VAL A 340 -14.89 11.50 23.14
N ASN A 341 -15.95 11.61 22.33
CA ASN A 341 -17.34 11.47 22.77
C ASN A 341 -17.60 10.08 23.39
N ALA A 342 -18.38 10.04 24.47
CA ALA A 342 -18.58 8.83 25.28
C ALA A 342 -19.28 7.67 24.54
N ASP A 343 -19.91 7.94 23.41
CA ASP A 343 -20.55 6.94 22.54
C ASP A 343 -19.74 6.58 21.29
N GLY A 344 -18.51 7.08 21.17
CA GLY A 344 -17.57 6.71 20.10
C GLY A 344 -16.41 5.83 20.61
N ASP A 345 -15.75 5.14 19.68
CA ASP A 345 -14.53 4.39 19.93
C ASP A 345 -13.28 5.27 19.71
N PHE A 346 -12.68 5.75 20.80
CA PHE A 346 -11.49 6.59 20.74
C PHE A 346 -10.27 5.88 20.12
N ALA A 347 -10.13 4.57 20.29
CA ALA A 347 -9.04 3.84 19.65
C ALA A 347 -9.22 3.87 18.14
N LYS A 348 -10.45 3.65 17.66
CA LYS A 348 -10.77 3.74 16.23
C LYS A 348 -10.64 5.16 15.68
N ALA A 349 -11.07 6.17 16.42
CA ALA A 349 -10.90 7.57 16.04
C ALA A 349 -9.41 7.93 15.85
N ARG A 350 -8.51 7.41 16.70
CA ARG A 350 -7.06 7.58 16.53
C ARG A 350 -6.52 6.90 15.27
N GLU A 351 -6.97 5.68 14.95
CA GLU A 351 -6.60 4.99 13.72
C GLU A 351 -7.05 5.77 12.47
N ASN A 352 -8.29 6.25 12.48
CA ASN A 352 -8.87 7.05 11.41
C ASN A 352 -8.13 8.38 11.25
N ALA A 353 -7.78 9.03 12.36
CA ALA A 353 -6.99 10.26 12.33
C ALA A 353 -5.59 10.01 11.78
N ALA A 354 -4.93 8.91 12.13
CA ALA A 354 -3.64 8.55 11.56
C ALA A 354 -3.72 8.27 10.05
N SER A 355 -4.80 7.65 9.58
CA SER A 355 -5.09 7.43 8.15
C SER A 355 -5.26 8.74 7.38
N LEU A 356 -5.95 9.73 7.98
CA LEU A 356 -6.02 11.09 7.44
C LEU A 356 -4.65 11.76 7.42
N VAL A 357 -3.88 11.68 8.51
CA VAL A 357 -2.56 12.30 8.61
C VAL A 357 -1.61 11.73 7.55
N ARG A 358 -1.63 10.42 7.27
CA ARG A 358 -0.87 9.79 6.17
C ARG A 358 -1.16 10.44 4.83
N LEU A 359 -2.44 10.55 4.48
CA LEU A 359 -2.88 11.18 3.25
C LEU A 359 -2.41 12.64 3.15
N LEU A 360 -2.54 13.42 4.23
CA LEU A 360 -2.08 14.81 4.27
C LEU A 360 -0.56 14.94 4.17
N MET A 361 0.20 14.03 4.80
CA MET A 361 1.66 14.00 4.69
C MET A 361 2.11 13.73 3.25
N GLU A 362 1.45 12.80 2.56
CA GLU A 362 1.71 12.47 1.15
C GLU A 362 1.37 13.65 0.23
N GLU A 363 0.18 14.23 0.37
CA GLU A 363 -0.30 15.33 -0.48
C GLU A 363 0.55 16.61 -0.35
N HIS A 364 0.99 16.93 0.87
CA HIS A 364 1.67 18.19 1.17
C HIS A 364 3.19 18.04 1.35
N GLY A 365 3.73 16.82 1.25
CA GLY A 365 5.14 16.53 1.49
C GLY A 365 5.59 16.83 2.93
N THR A 366 4.68 16.75 3.90
CA THR A 366 4.96 17.04 5.30
C THR A 366 5.67 15.85 5.95
N PRO A 367 6.91 16.01 6.47
CA PRO A 367 7.61 14.90 7.13
C PRO A 367 6.99 14.56 8.49
N ILE A 368 7.15 13.31 8.95
CA ILE A 368 6.60 12.85 10.25
C ILE A 368 7.03 13.71 11.43
N GLY A 369 8.26 14.26 11.41
CA GLY A 369 8.77 15.17 12.45
C GLY A 369 8.02 16.51 12.53
N HIS A 370 7.17 16.83 11.56
CA HIS A 370 6.29 17.99 11.53
C HIS A 370 4.83 17.65 11.88
N VAL A 371 4.55 16.40 12.24
CA VAL A 371 3.31 16.02 12.93
C VAL A 371 3.54 16.27 14.42
N VAL A 372 2.85 17.27 14.96
CA VAL A 372 3.07 17.76 16.32
C VAL A 372 1.78 17.81 17.12
N GLN A 373 1.90 17.74 18.43
CA GLN A 373 0.80 17.95 19.36
C GLN A 373 0.49 19.44 19.47
N HIS A 374 -0.75 19.84 19.80
CA HIS A 374 -1.06 21.23 20.15
C HIS A 374 -0.11 21.78 21.24
N ASN A 375 0.24 20.96 22.22
CA ASN A 375 1.22 21.29 23.25
C ASN A 375 2.53 21.90 22.73
N HIS A 376 2.99 21.50 21.54
CA HIS A 376 4.20 22.01 20.91
C HIS A 376 4.17 23.53 20.72
N TRP A 377 3.00 24.11 20.44
CA TRP A 377 2.86 25.52 20.08
C TRP A 377 2.78 26.45 21.28
N ASN A 378 2.01 26.07 22.31
CA ASN A 378 1.72 26.96 23.43
C ASN A 378 1.72 26.29 24.81
N GLY A 379 2.13 25.03 24.89
CA GLY A 379 2.17 24.28 26.15
C GLY A 379 0.82 23.79 26.67
N LYS A 380 -0.30 24.00 25.97
CA LYS A 380 -1.61 23.43 26.35
C LYS A 380 -1.50 21.92 26.46
N ASP A 381 -2.14 21.33 27.47
CA ASP A 381 -2.15 19.89 27.66
C ASP A 381 -3.13 19.20 26.70
N CYS A 382 -2.75 19.18 25.42
CA CYS A 382 -3.54 18.71 24.29
C CYS A 382 -2.60 18.08 23.25
N PRO A 383 -2.92 16.90 22.69
CA PRO A 383 -4.09 16.04 22.93
C PRO A 383 -4.04 15.36 24.31
N TYR A 384 -5.07 15.54 25.14
CA TYR A 384 -5.02 15.20 26.57
C TYR A 384 -4.81 13.70 26.82
N THR A 385 -5.69 12.86 26.29
CA THR A 385 -5.67 11.41 26.54
C THR A 385 -4.39 10.76 26.03
N ILE A 386 -3.94 11.16 24.82
CA ILE A 386 -2.66 10.69 24.26
C ILE A 386 -1.48 11.09 25.15
N ARG A 387 -1.45 12.32 25.67
CA ARG A 387 -0.37 12.79 26.56
C ARG A 387 -0.34 12.11 27.91
N HIS A 388 -1.51 11.77 28.43
CA HIS A 388 -1.66 11.07 29.72
C HIS A 388 -1.56 9.55 29.60
N THR A 389 -1.34 9.00 28.40
CA THR A 389 -1.14 7.58 28.17
C THR A 389 0.31 7.31 27.73
N SER A 390 1.10 6.63 28.57
CA SER A 390 2.49 6.32 28.27
C SER A 390 2.65 5.58 26.93
N GLY A 391 3.50 6.10 26.04
CA GLY A 391 3.77 5.51 24.73
C GLY A 391 2.69 5.75 23.66
N ALA A 392 1.58 6.44 24.00
CA ALA A 392 0.49 6.62 23.04
C ALA A 392 0.81 7.63 21.93
N TRP A 393 1.67 8.62 22.18
CA TRP A 393 2.11 9.54 21.14
C TRP A 393 3.03 8.84 20.13
N GLU A 394 3.98 8.06 20.62
CA GLU A 394 4.87 7.24 19.80
C GLU A 394 4.07 6.21 18.99
N ALA A 395 3.08 5.57 19.61
CA ALA A 395 2.17 4.66 18.93
C ALA A 395 1.34 5.38 17.86
N PHE A 396 0.85 6.59 18.12
CA PHE A 396 0.12 7.39 17.14
C PHE A 396 1.02 7.78 15.95
N LEU A 397 2.25 8.23 16.20
CA LEU A 397 3.21 8.51 15.14
C LEU A 397 3.54 7.26 14.30
N ALA A 398 3.70 6.10 14.95
CA ALA A 398 3.89 4.84 14.23
C ALA A 398 2.67 4.48 13.36
N LEU A 399 1.44 4.79 13.81
CA LEU A 399 0.26 4.70 12.93
C LEU A 399 0.38 5.69 11.78
N CYS A 400 0.73 6.96 12.01
CA CYS A 400 0.92 7.96 10.94
C CYS A 400 2.05 7.61 9.95
N GLU A 401 3.00 6.76 10.33
CA GLU A 401 4.01 6.21 9.41
C GLU A 401 3.54 4.92 8.69
N GLY A 402 2.33 4.45 8.98
CA GLY A 402 1.69 3.31 8.31
C GLY A 402 1.48 2.05 9.17
N GLY A 403 1.77 2.02 10.48
CA GLY A 403 1.54 0.83 11.30
C GLY A 403 0.07 0.36 11.34
N PRO A 404 -0.21 -0.81 11.97
CA PRO A 404 -0.31 -2.16 11.38
C PRO A 404 -1.35 -2.34 10.22
N CYS A 405 -1.71 -1.27 9.51
CA CYS A 405 -2.45 -1.35 8.24
C CYS A 405 -1.54 -1.18 6.99
N ALA A 406 -0.24 -0.94 7.16
CA ALA A 406 0.72 -1.06 6.07
C ALA A 406 0.87 -2.52 5.67
N LYS A 407 1.17 -2.70 4.38
CA LYS A 407 1.84 -3.91 3.91
C LYS A 407 3.03 -4.18 4.84
N THR A 408 3.04 -5.31 5.54
CA THR A 408 4.19 -5.78 6.33
C THR A 408 5.46 -5.69 5.49
N ASN A 409 6.66 -5.67 6.10
CA ASN A 409 7.90 -5.77 5.32
C ASN A 409 7.83 -6.96 4.34
N ARG A 410 7.17 -8.05 4.75
CA ARG A 410 6.79 -9.15 3.86
C ARG A 410 5.99 -8.68 2.65
N GLN A 411 4.80 -8.11 2.85
CA GLN A 411 3.93 -7.67 1.76
C GLN A 411 4.57 -6.60 0.86
N THR A 412 5.40 -5.72 1.40
CA THR A 412 6.14 -4.70 0.65
C THR A 412 7.22 -5.31 -0.23
N VAL A 413 8.06 -6.19 0.33
CA VAL A 413 9.09 -6.92 -0.40
C VAL A 413 8.47 -7.84 -1.44
N GLN A 414 7.40 -8.54 -1.08
CA GLN A 414 6.68 -9.44 -1.98
C GLN A 414 6.11 -8.71 -3.19
N ALA A 415 5.44 -7.56 -2.97
CA ALA A 415 4.88 -6.75 -4.04
C ALA A 415 5.96 -6.11 -4.92
N ARG A 416 7.06 -5.62 -4.33
CA ARG A 416 8.15 -4.96 -5.06
C ARG A 416 8.91 -5.93 -5.97
N PHE A 417 9.22 -7.12 -5.48
CA PHE A 417 10.08 -8.08 -6.18
C PHE A 417 9.32 -9.25 -6.82
N GLY A 418 7.98 -9.29 -6.68
CA GLY A 418 7.14 -10.36 -7.21
C GLY A 418 7.47 -11.73 -6.62
N LEU A 419 7.85 -11.79 -5.35
CA LEU A 419 8.27 -13.04 -4.70
C LEU A 419 7.07 -13.92 -4.37
N ALA A 420 7.24 -15.23 -4.51
CA ALA A 420 6.22 -16.19 -4.10
C ALA A 420 6.12 -16.27 -2.57
N GLU A 421 4.95 -16.67 -2.04
CA GLU A 421 4.72 -16.83 -0.59
C GLU A 421 5.80 -17.67 0.08
N GLU A 422 6.23 -18.76 -0.55
CA GLU A 422 7.22 -19.66 0.01
C GLU A 422 8.63 -19.06 0.05
N THR A 423 8.93 -18.11 -0.85
CA THR A 423 10.15 -17.31 -0.78
C THR A 423 10.10 -16.36 0.42
N MET A 424 8.92 -15.79 0.69
CA MET A 424 8.71 -14.93 1.83
C MET A 424 8.80 -15.70 3.16
N ASP A 425 8.25 -16.92 3.20
CA ASP A 425 8.36 -17.81 4.36
C ASP A 425 9.83 -18.13 4.70
N TYR A 426 10.65 -18.38 3.67
CA TYR A 426 12.09 -18.53 3.86
C TYR A 426 12.72 -17.25 4.44
N LEU A 427 12.43 -16.09 3.86
CA LEU A 427 13.01 -14.83 4.31
C LEU A 427 12.62 -14.54 5.77
N GLU A 428 11.43 -14.95 6.22
CA GLU A 428 11.00 -14.81 7.61
C GLU A 428 11.62 -15.87 8.54
N ALA A 429 11.81 -17.10 8.07
CA ALA A 429 12.45 -18.18 8.83
C ALA A 429 13.99 -18.01 8.94
N TYR A 430 14.57 -17.20 8.05
CA TYR A 430 15.98 -16.87 8.10
C TYR A 430 16.31 -16.12 9.41
N ARG A 431 17.39 -16.52 10.08
CA ARG A 431 17.81 -15.95 11.37
C ARG A 431 17.94 -14.43 11.37
N TYR A 432 18.35 -13.84 10.23
CA TYR A 432 18.47 -12.38 10.05
C TYR A 432 17.36 -11.82 9.15
N GLY A 433 16.25 -12.55 9.04
CA GLY A 433 15.14 -12.30 8.14
C GLY A 433 14.45 -10.97 8.37
N ALA A 434 14.15 -10.64 9.63
CA ALA A 434 13.50 -9.38 10.00
C ALA A 434 14.29 -8.15 9.52
N ASP A 435 15.59 -8.09 9.84
CA ASP A 435 16.48 -6.99 9.43
C ASP A 435 16.63 -6.91 7.90
N LEU A 436 16.71 -8.07 7.23
CA LEU A 436 16.80 -8.13 5.78
C LEU A 436 15.52 -7.62 5.10
N LEU A 437 14.35 -8.07 5.59
CA LEU A 437 13.05 -7.64 5.08
C LEU A 437 12.84 -6.13 5.28
N GLN A 438 13.29 -5.58 6.41
CA GLN A 438 13.25 -4.13 6.64
C GLN A 438 14.10 -3.36 5.62
N LYS A 439 15.34 -3.82 5.36
CA LYS A 439 16.22 -3.19 4.36
C LYS A 439 15.65 -3.27 2.94
N LEU A 440 15.10 -4.43 2.56
CA LEU A 440 14.49 -4.64 1.25
C LEU A 440 13.20 -3.82 1.07
N ALA A 441 12.42 -3.63 2.14
CA ALA A 441 11.25 -2.76 2.14
C ALA A 441 11.63 -1.27 1.99
N ALA A 442 12.80 -0.86 2.50
CA ALA A 442 13.29 0.52 2.43
C ALA A 442 14.16 0.83 1.19
N ALA A 443 14.47 -0.15 0.33
CA ALA A 443 15.27 0.08 -0.87
C ALA A 443 14.49 0.86 -1.95
N ASN A 444 15.10 1.91 -2.51
CA ASN A 444 14.54 2.75 -3.58
C ASN A 444 14.62 2.09 -4.96
#